data_AF-A0AAV6J4M1-F1
#
_entry.id   AF-A0AAV6J4M1-F1
#
_cell.length_a   1.000
_cell.length_b   1.000
_cell.length_c   1.000
_cell.angle_alpha   90.00
_cell.angle_beta   90.00
_cell.angle_gamma   90.00
#
_symmetry.space_group_name_H-M   'P 1'
#
loop_
_entity.id
_entity.type
_entity.pdbx_description
1 polymer ?
#
loop_
_entity_poly.entity_id
_entity_poly.type
_entity_poly.pdbx_seq_one_letter_code
_entity_poly.pdbx_strand_id
1 'polypeptide(L)'
;MDGSLCDELLEEVLRRLPRRLPFFASSTADVSLVSKRWLRLYRSTTSTLSLRLSPDNCTPHSLSSFLSHFPCLSSLSITIDGCDRVSSFPDQILLSVASSCPKLTHLCLQPKPVSHFPLLSLSTSCPHLTSLDIALTRPFRSHWLRFFHSLKNLNVSFFPVPNGFEPVDAACEGNFDGLKTMMLAMSNDLEELALVYCNLGPGLLTTLGQKFRNLRKLDLSFNRGVLADEEFISMLALCNFLTELKVRRCEESVELFVLNCPRLRQIHVEESKLSDVSRSWASNKLVELVLH
;
A
#
# COMPACT_ATOMS: atom_id res chain seq x y z
N MET A 1 -49.69 13.91 -12.57
CA MET A 1 -48.85 12.85 -11.97
C MET A 1 -47.43 13.19 -12.36
N ASP A 2 -46.68 13.77 -11.45
CA ASP A 2 -45.32 14.21 -11.71
C ASP A 2 -44.43 12.97 -11.90
N GLY A 3 -44.06 12.69 -13.15
CA GLY A 3 -43.14 11.61 -13.53
C GLY A 3 -41.69 11.90 -13.15
N SER A 4 -41.43 12.53 -12.01
CA SER A 4 -40.09 12.80 -11.54
C SER A 4 -39.53 11.56 -10.83
N LEU A 5 -38.42 11.01 -11.34
CA LEU A 5 -37.67 9.99 -10.64
C LEU A 5 -37.18 10.56 -9.29
N CYS A 6 -37.47 9.88 -8.18
CA CYS A 6 -36.96 10.22 -6.85
C CYS A 6 -35.45 9.94 -6.73
N ASP A 7 -34.78 10.62 -5.80
CA ASP A 7 -33.33 10.48 -5.59
C ASP A 7 -32.93 9.03 -5.26
N GLU A 8 -33.74 8.30 -4.47
CA GLU A 8 -33.49 6.88 -4.13
C GLU A 8 -33.42 5.97 -5.37
N LEU A 9 -34.33 6.18 -6.33
CA LEU A 9 -34.34 5.42 -7.58
C LEU A 9 -33.17 5.82 -8.48
N LEU A 10 -32.81 7.11 -8.51
CA LEU A 10 -31.62 7.58 -9.22
C LEU A 10 -30.34 6.99 -8.61
N GLU A 11 -30.21 6.96 -7.30
CA GLU A 11 -29.07 6.32 -6.62
C GLU A 11 -28.98 4.83 -6.97
N GLU A 12 -30.11 4.12 -7.02
CA GLU A 12 -30.13 2.71 -7.41
C GLU A 12 -29.72 2.51 -8.88
N VAL A 13 -30.15 3.41 -9.78
CA VAL A 13 -29.68 3.43 -11.16
C VAL A 13 -28.16 3.65 -11.19
N LEU A 14 -27.63 4.63 -10.45
CA LEU A 14 -26.20 4.92 -10.36
C LEU A 14 -25.38 3.74 -9.80
N ARG A 15 -25.91 3.01 -8.81
CA ARG A 15 -25.28 1.80 -8.26
C ARG A 15 -25.23 0.65 -9.28
N ARG A 16 -26.23 0.55 -10.15
CA ARG A 16 -26.35 -0.49 -11.18
C ARG A 16 -25.62 -0.18 -12.48
N LEU A 17 -25.21 1.07 -12.69
CA LEU A 17 -24.41 1.42 -13.85
C LEU A 17 -23.09 0.63 -13.83
N PRO A 18 -22.70 0.01 -14.95
CA PRO A 18 -21.47 -0.77 -15.01
C PRO A 18 -20.26 0.08 -14.59
N ARG A 19 -19.68 -0.22 -13.42
CA ARG A 19 -18.33 0.23 -13.05
C ARG A 19 -17.34 -0.54 -13.92
N ARG A 20 -17.26 -0.21 -15.21
CA ARG A 20 -16.38 -0.93 -16.15
C ARG A 20 -14.91 -0.70 -15.79
N LEU A 21 -14.14 -1.75 -16.04
CA LEU A 21 -12.72 -1.95 -15.77
C LEU A 21 -11.81 -0.73 -16.05
N PRO A 22 -10.59 -0.70 -15.46
CA PRO A 22 -9.67 0.46 -15.45
C PRO A 22 -9.16 0.95 -16.81
N PHE A 23 -9.50 0.29 -17.92
CA PHE A 23 -8.93 0.55 -19.24
C PHE A 23 -9.82 1.36 -20.19
N PHE A 24 -11.10 1.54 -19.88
CA PHE A 24 -11.99 2.43 -20.63
C PHE A 24 -12.83 3.26 -19.65
N ALA A 25 -12.28 4.40 -19.24
CA ALA A 25 -13.10 5.48 -18.70
C ALA A 25 -14.18 5.83 -19.74
N SER A 26 -15.42 6.06 -19.29
CA SER A 26 -16.23 7.21 -19.72
C SER A 26 -17.66 7.20 -19.19
N SER A 27 -18.32 6.06 -18.96
CA SER A 27 -19.78 6.12 -18.69
C SER A 27 -20.18 6.81 -17.37
N THR A 28 -19.40 6.68 -16.29
CA THR A 28 -19.68 7.37 -15.00
C THR A 28 -19.25 8.84 -15.01
N ALA A 29 -18.31 9.23 -15.88
CA ALA A 29 -17.99 10.64 -16.09
C ALA A 29 -19.15 11.37 -16.79
N ASP A 30 -19.83 10.69 -17.73
CA ASP A 30 -20.96 11.25 -18.48
C ASP A 30 -22.18 11.50 -17.58
N VAL A 31 -22.44 10.63 -16.60
CA VAL A 31 -23.47 10.81 -15.56
C VAL A 31 -23.31 12.15 -14.83
N SER A 32 -22.06 12.51 -14.56
CA SER A 32 -21.71 13.74 -13.85
C SER A 32 -22.00 15.01 -14.68
N LEU A 33 -22.13 14.85 -16.01
CA LEU A 33 -22.41 15.91 -16.98
C LEU A 33 -23.92 16.08 -17.27
N VAL A 34 -24.78 15.12 -16.88
CA VAL A 34 -26.22 15.16 -17.15
C VAL A 34 -26.90 16.34 -16.48
N SER A 35 -26.65 16.56 -15.18
CA SER A 35 -27.19 17.69 -14.43
C SER A 35 -26.47 17.88 -13.09
N LYS A 36 -26.63 19.07 -12.47
CA LYS A 36 -26.14 19.31 -11.10
C LYS A 36 -26.74 18.33 -10.07
N ARG A 37 -27.98 17.87 -10.27
CA ARG A 37 -28.63 16.88 -9.39
C ARG A 37 -27.96 15.53 -9.51
N TRP A 38 -27.72 15.06 -10.73
CA TRP A 38 -27.02 13.81 -11.01
C TRP A 38 -25.57 13.83 -10.51
N LEU A 39 -24.87 14.95 -10.70
CA LEU A 39 -23.52 15.15 -10.17
C LEU A 39 -23.47 15.01 -8.64
N ARG A 40 -24.42 15.62 -7.91
CA ARG A 40 -24.47 15.53 -6.44
C ARG A 40 -24.74 14.10 -5.96
N LEU A 41 -25.71 13.42 -6.56
CA LEU A 41 -26.05 12.03 -6.21
C LEU A 41 -24.92 11.06 -6.58
N TYR A 42 -24.24 11.29 -7.70
CA TYR A 42 -23.06 10.52 -8.08
C TYR A 42 -21.97 10.66 -7.02
N ARG A 43 -21.66 11.89 -6.59
CA ARG A 43 -20.63 12.14 -5.57
C ARG A 43 -21.01 11.56 -4.20
N SER A 44 -22.28 11.65 -3.80
CA SER A 44 -22.75 11.09 -2.52
C SER A 44 -22.70 9.57 -2.47
N THR A 45 -22.92 8.89 -3.60
CA THR A 45 -22.95 7.42 -3.69
C THR A 45 -21.61 6.79 -4.05
N THR A 46 -20.61 7.61 -4.43
CA THR A 46 -19.28 7.12 -4.80
C THR A 46 -18.48 6.73 -3.56
N SER A 47 -18.09 5.45 -3.50
CA SER A 47 -17.29 4.89 -2.40
C SER A 47 -15.81 4.73 -2.74
N THR A 48 -15.46 4.73 -4.03
CA THR A 48 -14.11 4.49 -4.54
C THR A 48 -13.71 5.62 -5.48
N LEU A 49 -12.55 6.22 -5.26
CA LEU A 49 -12.06 7.33 -6.07
C LEU A 49 -10.58 7.17 -6.40
N SER A 50 -10.23 7.43 -7.65
CA SER A 50 -8.85 7.48 -8.13
C SER A 50 -8.58 8.86 -8.71
N LEU A 51 -7.57 9.55 -8.19
CA LEU A 51 -7.20 10.90 -8.58
C LEU A 51 -5.76 10.95 -9.07
N ARG A 52 -5.54 11.71 -10.15
CA ARG A 52 -4.20 12.09 -10.59
C ARG A 52 -4.00 13.57 -10.32
N LEU A 53 -3.04 13.89 -9.46
CA LEU A 53 -2.81 15.23 -8.96
C LEU A 53 -1.42 15.68 -9.38
N SER A 54 -1.30 16.94 -9.77
CA SER A 54 -0.03 17.62 -9.98
C SER A 54 -0.06 18.98 -9.28
N PRO A 55 1.09 19.56 -8.94
CA PRO A 55 1.16 20.90 -8.36
C PRO A 55 0.45 21.96 -9.23
N ASP A 56 0.47 21.75 -10.55
CA ASP A 56 -0.11 22.69 -11.52
C ASP A 56 -1.64 22.60 -11.61
N ASN A 57 -2.22 21.45 -11.23
CA ASN A 57 -3.65 21.18 -11.41
C ASN A 57 -4.49 21.23 -10.12
N CYS A 58 -3.83 21.24 -8.95
CA CYS A 58 -4.52 21.05 -7.68
C CYS A 58 -3.90 21.91 -6.58
N THR A 59 -4.75 22.64 -5.86
CA THR A 59 -4.38 23.22 -4.56
C THR A 59 -4.92 22.35 -3.43
N PRO A 60 -4.19 22.17 -2.31
CA PRO A 60 -4.65 21.31 -1.21
C PRO A 60 -6.02 21.71 -0.64
N HIS A 61 -6.31 23.02 -0.60
CA HIS A 61 -7.61 23.53 -0.16
C HIS A 61 -8.74 23.14 -1.13
N SER A 62 -8.49 23.17 -2.44
CA SER A 62 -9.47 22.71 -3.43
C SER A 62 -9.74 21.22 -3.30
N LEU A 63 -8.75 20.42 -2.91
CA LEU A 63 -8.92 18.99 -2.68
C LEU A 63 -9.79 18.69 -1.47
N SER A 64 -9.61 19.38 -0.33
CA SER A 64 -10.48 19.19 0.83
C SER A 64 -11.95 19.53 0.51
N SER A 65 -12.17 20.66 -0.17
CA SER A 65 -13.50 21.04 -0.65
C SER A 65 -14.08 20.00 -1.60
N PHE A 66 -13.28 19.51 -2.55
CA PHE A 66 -13.71 18.47 -3.47
C PHE A 66 -14.09 17.17 -2.74
N LEU A 67 -13.24 16.68 -1.84
CA LEU A 67 -13.47 15.45 -1.07
C LEU A 67 -14.69 15.53 -0.14
N SER A 68 -15.00 16.72 0.39
CA SER A 68 -16.21 16.91 1.22
C SER A 68 -17.53 16.57 0.52
N HIS A 69 -17.52 16.53 -0.83
CA HIS A 69 -18.69 16.11 -1.61
C HIS A 69 -18.88 14.59 -1.66
N PHE A 70 -17.96 13.80 -1.09
CA PHE A 70 -17.95 12.33 -1.13
C PHE A 70 -18.07 11.72 0.28
N PRO A 71 -19.23 11.86 0.94
CA PRO A 71 -19.44 11.40 2.33
C PRO A 71 -19.37 9.87 2.53
N CYS A 72 -19.47 9.09 1.46
CA CYS A 72 -19.41 7.63 1.47
C CYS A 72 -18.05 7.07 1.01
N LEU A 73 -17.04 7.94 0.83
CA LEU A 73 -15.73 7.52 0.35
C LEU A 73 -15.03 6.59 1.35
N SER A 74 -14.77 5.36 0.93
CA SER A 74 -14.06 4.34 1.71
C SER A 74 -12.72 3.97 1.09
N SER A 75 -12.55 4.10 -0.22
CA SER A 75 -11.30 3.80 -0.93
C SER A 75 -10.83 4.99 -1.75
N LEU A 76 -9.60 5.42 -1.50
CA LEU A 76 -8.96 6.53 -2.20
C LEU A 76 -7.59 6.13 -2.71
N SER A 77 -7.38 6.30 -4.01
CA SER A 77 -6.07 6.15 -4.65
C SER A 77 -5.67 7.50 -5.25
N ILE A 78 -4.48 7.97 -4.90
CA ILE A 78 -3.93 9.23 -5.40
C ILE A 78 -2.58 8.94 -6.06
N THR A 79 -2.47 9.34 -7.32
CA THR A 79 -1.21 9.36 -8.07
C THR A 79 -0.74 10.80 -8.15
N ILE A 80 0.50 11.07 -7.72
CA ILE A 80 1.10 12.42 -7.79
C ILE A 80 2.11 12.47 -8.94
N ASP A 81 1.81 13.30 -9.93
CA ASP A 81 2.64 13.55 -11.12
C ASP A 81 3.40 14.88 -10.97
N GLY A 82 4.58 14.99 -11.59
CA GLY A 82 5.27 16.28 -11.78
C GLY A 82 5.87 16.95 -10.52
N CYS A 83 5.84 16.31 -9.35
CA CYS A 83 6.40 16.90 -8.13
C CYS A 83 7.93 16.79 -8.05
N ASP A 84 8.60 17.90 -7.70
CA ASP A 84 9.98 17.85 -7.22
C ASP A 84 10.07 17.10 -5.88
N ARG A 85 11.16 16.36 -5.66
CA ARG A 85 11.37 15.54 -4.45
C ARG A 85 11.47 16.35 -3.15
N VAL A 86 11.56 17.68 -3.24
CA VAL A 86 11.66 18.62 -2.11
C VAL A 86 10.29 19.25 -1.77
N SER A 87 9.26 19.01 -2.59
CA SER A 87 7.95 19.61 -2.37
C SER A 87 7.22 18.98 -1.18
N SER A 88 6.61 19.82 -0.34
CA SER A 88 5.70 19.40 0.73
C SER A 88 4.28 19.08 0.22
N PHE A 89 4.09 19.06 -1.11
CA PHE A 89 2.81 18.83 -1.74
C PHE A 89 2.18 17.48 -1.33
N PRO A 90 2.91 16.33 -1.36
CA PRO A 90 2.35 15.06 -0.90
C PRO A 90 1.84 15.10 0.56
N ASP A 91 2.55 15.81 1.43
CA ASP A 91 2.16 15.96 2.83
C ASP A 91 0.89 16.79 2.99
N GLN A 92 0.78 17.89 2.25
CA GLN A 92 -0.42 18.73 2.25
C GLN A 92 -1.64 17.97 1.73
N ILE A 93 -1.46 17.12 0.70
CA ILE A 93 -2.52 16.27 0.18
C ILE A 93 -2.99 15.27 1.23
N LEU A 94 -2.06 14.60 1.94
CA LEU A 94 -2.44 13.68 3.01
C LEU A 94 -3.17 14.38 4.17
N LEU A 95 -2.77 15.60 4.55
CA LEU A 95 -3.48 16.39 5.56
C LEU A 95 -4.90 16.75 5.11
N SER A 96 -5.07 17.13 3.84
CA SER A 96 -6.37 17.39 3.24
C SER A 96 -7.25 16.13 3.21
N VAL A 97 -6.67 14.95 2.92
CA VAL A 97 -7.39 13.66 2.97
C VAL A 97 -7.79 13.32 4.39
N ALA A 98 -6.85 13.42 5.36
CA ALA A 98 -7.11 13.11 6.75
C ALA A 98 -8.26 13.95 7.33
N SER A 99 -8.31 15.24 6.99
CA SER A 99 -9.38 16.14 7.44
C SER A 99 -10.73 15.92 6.76
N SER A 100 -10.76 15.34 5.56
CA SER A 100 -11.99 15.27 4.74
C SER A 100 -12.64 13.88 4.72
N CYS A 101 -11.90 12.82 5.03
CA CYS A 101 -12.31 11.43 4.80
C CYS A 101 -12.24 10.54 6.06
N PRO A 102 -13.12 10.72 7.06
CA PRO A 102 -13.06 9.96 8.32
C PRO A 102 -13.44 8.48 8.18
N LYS A 103 -14.21 8.12 7.14
CA LYS A 103 -14.67 6.74 6.88
C LYS A 103 -13.71 5.93 5.99
N LEU A 104 -12.51 6.45 5.75
CA LEU A 104 -11.58 5.84 4.81
C LEU A 104 -11.07 4.49 5.35
N THR A 105 -11.20 3.45 4.54
CA THR A 105 -10.73 2.09 4.84
C THR A 105 -9.54 1.69 3.99
N HIS A 106 -9.38 2.26 2.79
CA HIS A 106 -8.23 2.02 1.90
C HIS A 106 -7.65 3.35 1.41
N LEU A 107 -6.35 3.54 1.63
CA LEU A 107 -5.60 4.66 1.09
C LEU A 107 -4.37 4.15 0.33
N CYS A 108 -4.19 4.65 -0.90
CA CYS A 108 -3.00 4.39 -1.70
C CYS A 108 -2.47 5.73 -2.22
N LEU A 109 -1.20 6.02 -1.94
CA LEU A 109 -0.51 7.21 -2.41
C LEU A 109 0.78 6.78 -3.13
N GLN A 110 0.80 6.96 -4.44
CA GLN A 110 1.92 6.55 -5.29
C GLN A 110 2.43 7.69 -6.16
N PRO A 111 3.71 7.68 -6.57
CA PRO A 111 4.87 6.98 -6.00
C PRO A 111 5.68 7.90 -5.06
N LYS A 112 5.16 9.07 -4.71
CA LYS A 112 5.97 10.15 -4.12
C LYS A 112 6.11 10.00 -2.60
N PRO A 113 7.34 10.11 -2.05
CA PRO A 113 7.55 9.87 -0.64
C PRO A 113 6.96 11.00 0.22
N VAL A 114 6.35 10.63 1.34
CA VAL A 114 5.78 11.55 2.33
C VAL A 114 6.62 11.59 3.60
N SER A 115 6.51 12.69 4.34
CA SER A 115 7.09 12.79 5.67
C SER A 115 6.20 12.12 6.72
N HIS A 116 6.71 12.01 7.95
CA HIS A 116 5.97 11.41 9.06
C HIS A 116 4.90 12.34 9.66
N PHE A 117 4.96 13.64 9.39
CA PHE A 117 4.02 14.63 9.94
C PHE A 117 2.55 14.36 9.57
N PRO A 118 2.18 14.18 8.28
CA PRO A 118 0.79 13.93 7.90
C PRO A 118 0.26 12.56 8.38
N LEU A 119 1.14 11.59 8.62
CA LEU A 119 0.73 10.23 9.00
C LEU A 119 0.11 10.17 10.39
N LEU A 120 0.54 11.04 11.31
CA LEU A 120 -0.07 11.14 12.63
C LEU A 120 -1.50 11.73 12.55
N SER A 121 -1.70 12.75 11.71
CA SER A 121 -3.04 13.29 11.46
C SER A 121 -3.92 12.25 10.77
N LEU A 122 -3.38 11.50 9.81
CA LEU A 122 -4.09 10.43 9.13
C LEU A 122 -4.51 9.32 10.10
N SER A 123 -3.60 8.87 10.97
CA SER A 123 -3.88 7.77 11.88
C SER A 123 -4.89 8.11 12.97
N THR A 124 -4.97 9.38 13.35
CA THR A 124 -5.98 9.87 14.31
C THR A 124 -7.31 10.21 13.66
N SER A 125 -7.32 10.64 12.40
CA SER A 125 -8.55 11.05 11.69
C SER A 125 -9.25 9.91 10.95
N CYS A 126 -8.53 8.85 10.57
CA CYS A 126 -9.05 7.69 9.85
C CYS A 126 -8.86 6.39 10.66
N PRO A 127 -9.61 6.17 11.76
CA PRO A 127 -9.38 5.04 12.68
C PRO A 127 -9.73 3.67 12.08
N HIS A 128 -10.59 3.64 11.05
CA HIS A 128 -11.04 2.41 10.38
C HIS A 128 -10.17 2.02 9.18
N LEU A 129 -8.98 2.62 9.04
CA LEU A 129 -8.10 2.31 7.92
C LEU A 129 -7.61 0.87 8.02
N THR A 130 -7.94 0.07 6.99
CA THR A 130 -7.57 -1.35 6.87
C THR A 130 -6.40 -1.57 5.94
N SER A 131 -6.23 -0.69 4.94
CA SER A 131 -5.18 -0.79 3.94
C SER A 131 -4.50 0.56 3.73
N LEU A 132 -3.18 0.57 3.83
CA LEU A 132 -2.36 1.75 3.62
C LEU A 132 -1.20 1.41 2.69
N ASP A 133 -1.11 2.09 1.56
CA ASP A 133 0.01 2.04 0.63
C ASP A 133 0.61 3.44 0.49
N ILE A 134 1.84 3.61 0.98
CA ILE A 134 2.54 4.89 0.97
C ILE A 134 4.03 4.71 0.70
N ALA A 135 4.62 5.74 0.10
CA ALA A 135 6.06 5.89 0.02
C ALA A 135 6.56 6.78 1.16
N LEU A 136 7.65 6.42 1.84
CA LEU A 136 8.22 7.19 2.96
C LEU A 136 9.64 7.69 2.65
N THR A 137 9.97 8.87 3.17
CA THR A 137 11.36 9.35 3.27
C THR A 137 12.04 8.80 4.53
N ARG A 138 13.37 8.64 4.50
CA ARG A 138 14.19 8.31 5.69
C ARG A 138 14.73 9.61 6.34
N PRO A 139 14.84 9.68 7.68
CA PRO A 139 14.38 8.70 8.68
C PRO A 139 12.87 8.81 8.94
N PHE A 140 12.22 7.68 9.24
CA PHE A 140 10.79 7.64 9.57
C PHE A 140 10.59 7.29 11.05
N ARG A 141 9.48 7.76 11.63
CA ARG A 141 9.08 7.43 13.00
C ARG A 141 7.86 6.54 12.96
N SER A 142 7.79 5.54 13.84
CA SER A 142 6.73 4.52 13.85
C SER A 142 5.55 4.81 14.78
N HIS A 143 5.57 5.92 15.52
CA HIS A 143 4.55 6.23 16.53
C HIS A 143 3.12 6.31 15.97
N TRP A 144 2.95 6.68 14.71
CA TRP A 144 1.65 6.81 14.07
C TRP A 144 0.93 5.46 13.87
N LEU A 145 1.67 4.35 13.72
CA LEU A 145 1.09 3.02 13.53
C LEU A 145 0.33 2.50 14.75
N ARG A 146 0.67 2.99 15.95
CA ARG A 146 -0.01 2.59 17.19
C ARG A 146 -1.49 2.96 17.20
N PHE A 147 -1.89 3.96 16.41
CA PHE A 147 -3.27 4.43 16.31
C PHE A 147 -4.07 3.70 15.23
N PHE A 148 -3.40 2.87 14.40
CA PHE A 148 -4.06 2.06 13.40
C PHE A 148 -4.45 0.69 13.96
N HIS A 149 -5.61 0.63 14.61
CA HIS A 149 -6.09 -0.58 15.29
C HIS A 149 -6.66 -1.64 14.34
N SER A 150 -7.12 -1.24 13.15
CA SER A 150 -7.79 -2.13 12.18
C SER A 150 -6.96 -2.42 10.93
N LEU A 151 -5.69 -2.04 10.92
CA LEU A 151 -4.83 -2.19 9.75
C LEU A 151 -4.50 -3.67 9.50
N LYS A 152 -4.87 -4.13 8.31
CA LYS A 152 -4.63 -5.49 7.81
C LYS A 152 -3.57 -5.53 6.72
N ASN A 153 -3.50 -4.47 5.92
CA ASN A 153 -2.62 -4.39 4.76
C ASN A 153 -1.75 -3.13 4.87
N LEU A 154 -0.43 -3.32 4.90
CA LEU A 154 0.52 -2.21 4.93
C LEU A 154 1.55 -2.39 3.82
N ASN A 155 1.60 -1.44 2.88
CA ASN A 155 2.66 -1.33 1.88
C ASN A 155 3.46 -0.05 2.14
N VAL A 156 4.75 -0.23 2.41
CA VAL A 156 5.70 0.86 2.62
C VAL A 156 6.86 0.70 1.65
N SER A 157 7.02 1.69 0.79
CA SER A 157 8.17 1.82 -0.09
C SER A 157 9.08 2.97 0.37
N PHE A 158 10.40 2.74 0.40
CA PHE A 158 11.36 3.79 0.75
C PHE A 158 12.14 4.25 -0.47
N PHE A 159 12.27 5.55 -0.68
CA PHE A 159 13.08 6.06 -1.79
C PHE A 159 14.44 6.57 -1.31
N PRO A 160 15.55 6.23 -2.01
CA PRO A 160 16.85 6.85 -1.76
C PRO A 160 16.80 8.36 -2.05
N VAL A 161 17.40 9.15 -1.16
CA VAL A 161 17.59 10.59 -1.38
C VAL A 161 18.68 10.76 -2.45
N PRO A 162 18.43 11.45 -3.58
CA PRO A 162 19.36 11.45 -4.71
C PRO A 162 20.61 12.32 -4.54
N ASN A 163 20.70 13.13 -3.47
CA ASN A 163 21.82 14.07 -3.25
C ASN A 163 22.48 13.94 -1.86
N GLY A 164 22.20 12.88 -1.12
CA GLY A 164 23.01 12.51 0.05
C GLY A 164 23.99 11.44 -0.42
N PHE A 165 25.28 11.64 -0.15
CA PHE A 165 26.39 10.71 -0.37
C PHE A 165 25.95 9.25 -0.54
N GLU A 166 26.51 8.59 -1.56
CA GLU A 166 26.66 7.13 -1.58
C GLU A 166 26.73 6.59 -0.13
N PRO A 167 25.93 5.57 0.25
CA PRO A 167 26.22 4.86 1.48
C PRO A 167 27.45 3.97 1.21
N VAL A 168 28.60 4.60 0.92
CA VAL A 168 29.89 4.06 1.28
C VAL A 168 29.90 4.16 2.80
N ASP A 169 29.55 3.05 3.44
CA ASP A 169 30.06 2.63 4.74
C ASP A 169 30.30 3.75 5.76
N ALA A 170 29.37 3.98 6.71
CA ALA A 170 29.64 4.42 8.12
C ALA A 170 28.51 5.18 8.87
N ALA A 171 27.24 5.20 8.45
CA ALA A 171 26.20 5.87 9.28
C ALA A 171 24.79 5.27 9.26
N CYS A 172 24.58 4.08 8.70
CA CYS A 172 23.28 3.40 8.69
C CYS A 172 23.15 2.27 9.73
N GLU A 173 24.09 2.12 10.66
CA GLU A 173 24.01 1.13 11.75
C GLU A 173 22.84 1.39 12.71
N GLY A 174 22.26 2.60 12.73
CA GLY A 174 21.18 2.97 13.65
C GLY A 174 19.74 2.77 13.15
N ASN A 175 19.49 2.35 11.89
CA ASN A 175 18.14 2.39 11.31
C ASN A 175 17.38 1.04 11.36
N PHE A 176 18.02 -0.03 11.81
CA PHE A 176 17.36 -1.33 11.99
C PHE A 176 16.30 -1.29 13.09
N ASP A 177 16.60 -0.54 14.15
CA ASP A 177 15.72 -0.40 15.29
C ASP A 177 14.40 0.33 14.93
N GLY A 178 14.44 1.22 13.94
CA GLY A 178 13.25 1.93 13.45
C GLY A 178 12.20 1.00 12.82
N LEU A 179 12.61 0.12 11.90
CA LEU A 179 11.74 -0.88 11.28
C LEU A 179 11.30 -1.95 12.28
N LYS A 180 12.19 -2.39 13.16
CA LYS A 180 11.83 -3.35 14.21
C LYS A 180 10.79 -2.77 15.18
N THR A 181 11.03 -1.55 15.66
CA THR A 181 10.08 -0.81 16.50
C THR A 181 8.75 -0.57 15.78
N MET A 182 8.80 -0.31 14.47
CA MET A 182 7.62 -0.20 13.62
C MET A 182 6.76 -1.46 13.67
N MET A 183 7.35 -2.61 13.43
CA MET A 183 6.64 -3.89 13.44
C MET A 183 6.10 -4.25 14.82
N LEU A 184 6.86 -3.96 15.87
CA LEU A 184 6.41 -4.17 17.26
C LEU A 184 5.20 -3.30 17.63
N ALA A 185 5.10 -2.09 17.04
CA ALA A 185 3.99 -1.17 17.26
C ALA A 185 2.69 -1.55 16.53
N MET A 186 2.76 -2.45 15.55
CA MET A 186 1.61 -2.89 14.75
C MET A 186 0.79 -3.98 15.46
N SER A 187 -0.46 -4.15 15.03
CA SER A 187 -1.31 -5.27 15.46
C SER A 187 -0.80 -6.60 14.89
N ASN A 188 -1.13 -7.71 15.55
CA ASN A 188 -0.76 -9.05 15.07
C ASN A 188 -1.71 -9.57 13.97
N ASP A 189 -2.75 -8.80 13.64
CA ASP A 189 -3.81 -9.15 12.69
C ASP A 189 -3.47 -8.78 11.24
N LEU A 190 -2.23 -8.35 11.00
CA LEU A 190 -1.75 -8.00 9.67
C LEU A 190 -1.77 -9.22 8.74
N GLU A 191 -2.44 -9.08 7.60
CA GLU A 191 -2.60 -10.12 6.58
C GLU A 191 -1.68 -9.86 5.36
N GLU A 192 -1.39 -8.60 5.05
CA GLU A 192 -0.53 -8.23 3.91
C GLU A 192 0.53 -7.20 4.35
N LEU A 193 1.80 -7.50 4.04
CA LEU A 193 2.92 -6.61 4.33
C LEU A 193 3.82 -6.48 3.11
N ALA A 194 4.10 -5.25 2.70
CA ALA A 194 5.09 -4.95 1.69
C ALA A 194 6.10 -3.95 2.26
N LEU A 195 7.38 -4.35 2.26
CA LEU A 195 8.52 -3.54 2.66
C LEU A 195 9.49 -3.54 1.48
N VAL A 196 9.43 -2.47 0.67
CA VAL A 196 10.19 -2.36 -0.58
C VAL A 196 11.27 -1.29 -0.41
N TYR A 197 12.48 -1.55 -0.93
CA TYR A 197 13.66 -0.67 -0.78
C TYR A 197 14.06 -0.39 0.70
N CYS A 198 13.83 -1.40 1.54
CA CYS A 198 14.28 -1.49 2.93
C CYS A 198 15.69 -2.08 3.05
N ASN A 199 16.42 -1.62 4.07
CA ASN A 199 17.58 -2.33 4.58
C ASN A 199 17.10 -3.29 5.68
N LEU A 200 17.09 -4.59 5.37
CA LEU A 200 16.61 -5.64 6.26
C LEU A 200 17.78 -6.08 7.15
N GLY A 201 17.93 -5.43 8.30
CA GLY A 201 18.98 -5.78 9.25
C GLY A 201 18.74 -7.08 10.02
N PRO A 202 19.75 -7.54 10.76
CA PRO A 202 19.67 -8.75 11.55
C PRO A 202 18.53 -8.67 12.58
N GLY A 203 17.79 -9.76 12.73
CA GLY A 203 16.68 -9.92 13.67
C GLY A 203 15.36 -9.24 13.27
N LEU A 204 15.32 -8.47 12.17
CA LEU A 204 14.08 -7.87 11.67
C LEU A 204 13.12 -8.95 11.17
N LEU A 205 13.63 -9.90 10.39
CA LEU A 205 12.86 -11.02 9.83
C LEU A 205 12.36 -11.95 10.92
N THR A 206 13.20 -12.25 11.91
CA THR A 206 12.80 -13.01 13.10
C THR A 206 11.64 -12.33 13.82
N THR A 207 11.70 -11.01 13.97
CA THR A 207 10.60 -10.21 14.56
C THR A 207 9.35 -10.28 13.68
N LEU A 208 9.49 -10.26 12.35
CA LEU A 208 8.41 -10.41 11.37
C LEU A 208 7.64 -11.71 11.60
N GLY A 209 8.35 -12.84 11.57
CA GLY A 209 7.74 -14.17 11.70
C GLY A 209 7.09 -14.35 13.07
N GLN A 210 7.71 -13.83 14.14
CA GLN A 210 7.15 -13.92 15.48
C GLN A 210 5.86 -13.09 15.65
N LYS A 211 5.81 -11.90 15.03
CA LYS A 211 4.73 -10.93 15.18
C LYS A 211 3.54 -11.22 14.26
N PHE A 212 3.78 -11.49 12.99
CA PHE A 212 2.75 -11.59 11.95
C PHE A 212 2.51 -13.04 11.53
N ARG A 213 1.91 -13.82 12.42
CA ARG A 213 1.62 -15.24 12.16
C ARG A 213 0.49 -15.46 11.16
N ASN A 214 -0.39 -14.48 10.99
CA ASN A 214 -1.54 -14.54 10.08
C ASN A 214 -1.23 -13.97 8.68
N LEU A 215 0.05 -13.69 8.40
CA LEU A 215 0.45 -13.07 7.14
C LEU A 215 0.18 -13.99 5.95
N ARG A 216 -0.52 -13.46 4.96
CA ARG A 216 -0.91 -14.13 3.70
C ARG A 216 -0.08 -13.65 2.52
N LYS A 217 0.30 -12.38 2.51
CA LYS A 217 1.12 -11.79 1.45
C LYS A 217 2.31 -11.04 2.04
N LEU A 218 3.49 -11.34 1.52
CA LEU A 218 4.73 -10.67 1.91
C LEU A 218 5.48 -10.20 0.66
N ASP A 219 5.76 -8.91 0.58
CA ASP A 219 6.63 -8.33 -0.45
C ASP A 219 7.88 -7.74 0.18
N LEU A 220 9.03 -8.32 -0.18
CA LEU A 220 10.36 -7.88 0.23
C LEU A 220 11.23 -7.55 -1.00
N SER A 221 10.59 -7.14 -2.09
CA SER A 221 11.27 -6.79 -3.34
C SER A 221 12.21 -5.61 -3.18
N PHE A 222 13.29 -5.61 -3.97
CA PHE A 222 14.26 -4.51 -4.07
C PHE A 222 14.93 -4.11 -2.74
N ASN A 223 14.95 -4.99 -1.76
CA ASN A 223 15.67 -4.80 -0.52
C ASN A 223 17.15 -5.11 -0.70
N ARG A 224 18.03 -4.29 -0.10
CA ARG A 224 19.48 -4.51 -0.09
C ARG A 224 19.87 -5.00 1.30
N GLY A 225 20.60 -6.10 1.37
CA GLY A 225 21.08 -6.70 2.61
C GLY A 225 21.18 -8.21 2.48
N VAL A 226 22.14 -8.81 3.20
CA VAL A 226 22.26 -10.27 3.32
C VAL A 226 21.04 -10.74 4.09
N LEU A 227 20.08 -11.37 3.41
CA LEU A 227 19.11 -12.18 4.12
C LEU A 227 19.89 -13.37 4.63
N ALA A 228 20.21 -13.41 5.92
CA ALA A 228 20.79 -14.63 6.46
C ALA A 228 19.76 -15.75 6.25
N ASP A 229 20.13 -16.79 5.49
CA ASP A 229 19.25 -17.91 5.12
C ASP A 229 18.50 -18.42 6.35
N GLU A 230 19.19 -18.58 7.48
CA GLU A 230 18.64 -19.03 8.76
C GLU A 230 17.53 -18.13 9.32
N GLU A 231 17.70 -16.79 9.29
CA GLU A 231 16.68 -15.86 9.79
C GLU A 231 15.46 -15.83 8.86
N PHE A 232 15.70 -15.89 7.54
CA PHE A 232 14.63 -15.90 6.56
C PHE A 232 13.83 -17.19 6.62
N ILE A 233 14.51 -18.35 6.66
CA ILE A 233 13.89 -19.66 6.84
C ILE A 233 13.07 -19.71 8.12
N SER A 234 13.65 -19.23 9.23
CA SER A 234 12.94 -19.16 10.52
C SER A 234 11.69 -18.29 10.44
N MET A 235 11.76 -17.16 9.74
CA MET A 235 10.61 -16.29 9.50
C MET A 235 9.52 -17.00 8.68
N LEU A 236 9.90 -17.63 7.56
CA LEU A 236 8.96 -18.35 6.69
C LEU A 236 8.29 -19.52 7.41
N ALA A 237 9.04 -20.26 8.24
CA ALA A 237 8.50 -21.35 9.05
C ALA A 237 7.47 -20.88 10.09
N LEU A 238 7.53 -19.62 10.51
CA LEU A 238 6.55 -19.03 11.44
C LEU A 238 5.31 -18.49 10.71
N CYS A 239 5.43 -18.09 9.45
CA CYS A 239 4.33 -17.57 8.62
C CYS A 239 3.51 -18.67 7.92
N ASN A 240 2.82 -19.49 8.72
CA ASN A 240 2.09 -20.68 8.25
C ASN A 240 0.94 -20.42 7.24
N PHE A 241 0.49 -19.18 7.11
CA PHE A 241 -0.63 -18.81 6.23
C PHE A 241 -0.18 -18.07 4.96
N LEU A 242 1.13 -17.99 4.71
CA LEU A 242 1.68 -17.27 3.57
C LEU A 242 1.28 -17.95 2.26
N THR A 243 0.54 -17.21 1.43
CA THR A 243 0.05 -17.65 0.11
C THR A 243 0.78 -16.97 -1.04
N GLU A 244 1.26 -15.74 -0.84
CA GLU A 244 1.95 -14.94 -1.86
C GLU A 244 3.25 -14.38 -1.30
N LEU A 245 4.36 -14.60 -2.01
CA LEU A 245 5.68 -14.09 -1.63
C LEU A 245 6.31 -13.37 -2.81
N LYS A 246 6.71 -12.11 -2.63
CA LYS A 246 7.40 -11.31 -3.65
C LYS A 246 8.80 -10.97 -3.20
N VAL A 247 9.79 -11.47 -3.92
CA VAL A 247 11.20 -11.43 -3.51
C VAL A 247 12.05 -11.09 -4.75
N ARG A 248 11.76 -9.93 -5.37
CA ARG A 248 12.55 -9.45 -6.51
C ARG A 248 13.90 -8.90 -6.05
N ARG A 249 14.98 -9.22 -6.77
CA ARG A 249 16.39 -8.85 -6.46
C ARG A 249 16.95 -9.37 -5.14
N CYS A 250 16.33 -10.38 -4.54
CA CYS A 250 16.96 -11.08 -3.45
C CYS A 250 17.97 -12.09 -3.98
N GLU A 251 19.07 -12.30 -3.25
CA GLU A 251 20.11 -13.23 -3.70
C GLU A 251 19.74 -14.70 -3.46
N GLU A 252 18.74 -14.93 -2.61
CA GLU A 252 18.31 -16.23 -2.09
C GLU A 252 17.72 -17.21 -3.10
N SER A 253 17.87 -18.51 -2.80
CA SER A 253 17.35 -19.60 -3.62
C SER A 253 15.84 -19.78 -3.49
N VAL A 254 15.15 -19.80 -4.63
CA VAL A 254 13.70 -20.02 -4.73
C VAL A 254 13.26 -21.36 -4.11
N GLU A 255 14.16 -22.34 -4.11
CA GLU A 255 13.93 -23.69 -3.56
C GLU A 255 13.65 -23.66 -2.05
N LEU A 256 14.35 -22.81 -1.30
CA LEU A 256 14.16 -22.64 0.14
C LEU A 256 12.75 -22.14 0.46
N PHE A 257 12.20 -21.27 -0.38
CA PHE A 257 10.86 -20.71 -0.19
C PHE A 257 9.77 -21.76 -0.41
N VAL A 258 9.92 -22.55 -1.48
CA VAL A 258 8.98 -23.62 -1.79
C VAL A 258 8.98 -24.72 -0.71
N LEU A 259 10.13 -24.99 -0.07
CA LEU A 259 10.20 -25.93 1.06
C LEU A 259 9.51 -25.43 2.32
N ASN A 260 9.80 -24.19 2.72
CA ASN A 260 9.44 -23.69 4.04
C ASN A 260 8.03 -23.08 4.13
N CYS A 261 7.35 -22.87 3.01
CA CYS A 261 5.99 -22.33 2.98
C CYS A 261 4.97 -23.37 2.46
N PRO A 262 4.30 -24.13 3.35
CA PRO A 262 3.42 -25.23 2.93
C PRO A 262 2.13 -24.77 2.22
N ARG A 263 1.74 -23.50 2.37
CA ARG A 263 0.52 -22.92 1.78
C ARG A 263 0.80 -21.92 0.66
N LEU A 264 2.07 -21.81 0.24
CA LEU A 264 2.45 -20.90 -0.82
C LEU A 264 1.74 -21.29 -2.10
N ARG A 265 1.11 -20.31 -2.75
CA ARG A 265 0.39 -20.49 -4.02
C ARG A 265 1.03 -19.70 -5.13
N GLN A 266 1.64 -18.57 -4.80
CA GLN A 266 2.21 -17.66 -5.78
C GLN A 266 3.54 -17.11 -5.26
N ILE A 267 4.54 -17.09 -6.15
CA ILE A 267 5.82 -16.48 -5.85
C ILE A 267 6.30 -15.63 -7.02
N HIS A 268 6.70 -14.39 -6.73
CA HIS A 268 7.24 -13.46 -7.72
C HIS A 268 8.75 -13.32 -7.52
N VAL A 269 9.50 -13.71 -8.54
CA VAL A 269 10.96 -13.73 -8.55
C VAL A 269 11.47 -13.24 -9.90
N GLU A 270 12.71 -12.74 -9.93
CA GLU A 270 13.39 -12.43 -11.19
C GLU A 270 13.71 -13.72 -11.95
N GLU A 271 13.53 -13.72 -13.27
CA GLU A 271 13.74 -14.91 -14.12
C GLU A 271 15.16 -15.49 -13.99
N SER A 272 16.15 -14.63 -13.74
CA SER A 272 17.56 -14.99 -13.55
C SER A 272 17.83 -15.89 -12.33
N LYS A 273 16.87 -15.97 -11.39
CA LYS A 273 16.99 -16.75 -10.14
C LYS A 273 16.34 -18.12 -10.20
N LEU A 274 15.75 -18.50 -11.34
CA LEU A 274 15.08 -19.79 -11.49
C LEU A 274 15.98 -20.86 -12.09
N SER A 275 16.36 -21.83 -11.26
CA SER A 275 16.94 -23.11 -11.68
C SER A 275 15.84 -24.05 -12.21
N ASP A 276 16.19 -25.04 -13.04
CA ASP A 276 15.24 -26.07 -13.48
C ASP A 276 14.68 -26.88 -12.30
N VAL A 277 15.47 -27.02 -11.24
CA VAL A 277 15.06 -27.65 -9.97
C VAL A 277 13.97 -26.82 -9.30
N SER A 278 14.14 -25.50 -9.18
CA SER A 278 13.12 -24.61 -8.61
C SER A 278 11.81 -24.62 -9.40
N ARG A 279 11.87 -24.69 -10.74
CA ARG A 279 10.67 -24.81 -11.61
C ARG A 279 9.96 -26.15 -11.39
N SER A 280 10.72 -27.24 -11.30
CA SER A 280 10.18 -28.57 -11.02
C SER A 280 9.48 -28.62 -9.66
N TRP A 281 10.10 -28.04 -8.63
CA TRP A 281 9.55 -28.00 -7.28
C TRP A 281 8.29 -27.14 -7.16
N ALA A 282 8.29 -25.97 -7.78
CA ALA A 282 7.11 -25.12 -7.86
C ALA A 282 5.95 -25.83 -8.57
N SER A 283 6.23 -26.51 -9.70
CA SER A 283 5.23 -27.29 -10.43
C SER A 283 4.66 -28.44 -9.59
N ASN A 284 5.53 -29.19 -8.89
CA ASN A 284 5.11 -30.29 -8.02
C ASN A 284 4.25 -29.83 -6.84
N LYS A 285 4.47 -28.62 -6.32
CA LYS A 285 3.67 -28.04 -5.23
C LYS A 285 2.51 -27.16 -5.72
N LEU A 286 2.26 -27.10 -7.04
CA LEU A 286 1.23 -26.23 -7.64
C LEU A 286 1.39 -24.74 -7.27
N VAL A 287 2.63 -24.28 -7.16
CA VAL A 287 2.98 -22.88 -6.92
C VAL A 287 3.13 -22.16 -8.25
N GLU A 288 2.38 -21.09 -8.44
CA GLU A 288 2.48 -20.20 -9.59
C GLU A 288 3.76 -19.35 -9.50
N LEU A 289 4.67 -19.53 -10.45
CA LEU A 289 5.85 -18.69 -10.63
C LEU A 289 5.48 -17.50 -11.52
N VAL A 290 5.45 -16.28 -10.95
CA VAL A 290 5.20 -15.05 -11.71
C VAL A 290 6.52 -14.36 -12.00
N LEU A 291 6.89 -14.31 -13.28
CA LEU A 291 8.16 -13.77 -13.75
C LEU A 291 8.07 -12.27 -14.03
N HIS A 292 9.14 -11.54 -13.69
CA HIS A 292 9.30 -10.11 -13.95
C HIS A 292 10.73 -9.77 -14.34
#